data_AF-A0A101MCN8-F1
#
_entry.id   AF-A0A101MCN8-F1
#
_cell.length_a   1.000
_cell.length_b   1.000
_cell.length_c   1.000
_cell.angle_alpha   90.00
_cell.angle_beta   90.00
_cell.angle_gamma   90.00
#
_symmetry.space_group_name_H-M   'P 1'
#
loop_
_entity.id
_entity.type
_entity.pdbx_description
1 polymer ?
#
loop_
_entity_poly.entity_id
_entity_poly.type
_entity_poly.pdbx_seq_one_letter_code
_entity_poly.pdbx_strand_id
1 'polypeptide(L)'
;MFRSAIVRSLKASAPRVIKTPAPFHIRSSPIAAQVPQFTPCFAQGVRLYSAPAGLSKTEAEGRIVNLLKNFDKINGASHFSNDLGLDSLDTVEVVMAIEEEFSIEIPDKEADQIHSVEKAVEYILAQPDAH
;
A
#
# COMPACT_ATOMS: atom_id res chain seq x y z
N MET A 1 -19.14 7.23 55.46
CA MET A 1 -18.69 8.54 54.96
C MET A 1 -19.25 8.71 53.55
N PHE A 2 -20.34 9.47 53.42
CA PHE A 2 -21.01 9.76 52.15
C PHE A 2 -20.36 10.95 51.46
N ARG A 3 -19.91 10.81 50.20
CA ARG A 3 -19.78 11.90 49.20
C ARG A 3 -19.79 11.26 47.80
N SER A 4 -20.95 11.10 47.17
CA SER A 4 -21.64 12.08 46.31
C SER A 4 -21.22 11.98 44.84
N ALA A 5 -22.22 11.61 44.03
CA ALA A 5 -22.22 11.39 42.60
C ALA A 5 -22.10 12.69 41.79
N ILE A 6 -21.62 12.58 40.54
CA ILE A 6 -22.03 13.48 39.45
C ILE A 6 -22.26 12.66 38.18
N VAL A 7 -23.54 12.57 37.82
CA VAL A 7 -24.11 11.96 36.62
C VAL A 7 -23.86 12.89 35.42
N ARG A 8 -23.24 12.40 34.35
CA ARG A 8 -23.22 13.09 33.05
C ARG A 8 -24.48 12.71 32.28
N SER A 9 -25.42 13.64 32.31
CA SER A 9 -26.71 13.62 31.61
C SER A 9 -26.54 13.58 30.09
N LEU A 10 -27.27 12.66 29.45
CA LEU A 10 -27.57 12.64 28.02
C LEU A 10 -28.63 13.69 27.71
N LYS A 11 -28.43 14.50 26.67
CA LYS A 11 -29.53 15.23 26.05
C LYS A 11 -29.32 15.35 24.54
N ALA A 12 -29.97 14.45 23.81
CA ALA A 12 -30.29 14.61 22.41
C ALA A 12 -31.43 15.63 22.27
N SER A 13 -31.39 16.52 21.27
CA SER A 13 -32.60 17.12 20.67
C SER A 13 -32.26 17.86 19.38
N ALA A 14 -33.15 17.69 18.40
CA ALA A 14 -33.04 17.91 16.97
C ALA A 14 -32.90 19.38 16.49
N PRO A 15 -32.48 19.61 15.23
CA PRO A 15 -32.53 20.93 14.61
C PRO A 15 -33.97 21.34 14.25
N ARG A 16 -34.36 22.56 14.61
CA ARG A 16 -35.63 23.19 14.21
C ARG A 16 -35.32 24.27 13.16
N VAL A 17 -35.42 23.93 11.88
CA VAL A 17 -35.35 24.91 10.77
C VAL A 17 -36.76 25.32 10.38
N ILE A 18 -36.98 26.63 10.38
CA ILE A 18 -38.24 27.32 10.13
C ILE A 18 -38.52 27.33 8.62
N LYS A 19 -39.65 26.75 8.19
CA LYS A 19 -40.21 26.91 6.84
C LYS A 19 -41.03 28.22 6.80
N THR A 20 -40.68 29.14 5.93
CA THR A 20 -41.58 30.24 5.51
C THR A 20 -42.36 29.82 4.25
N PRO A 21 -43.66 30.14 4.11
CA PRO A 21 -44.40 29.93 2.86
C PRO A 21 -44.29 31.18 1.97
N ALA A 22 -43.89 31.01 0.70
CA ALA A 22 -44.08 32.02 -0.34
C ALA A 22 -45.33 31.67 -1.18
N PRO A 23 -46.15 32.67 -1.56
CA PRO A 23 -47.43 32.45 -2.23
C PRO A 23 -47.28 32.06 -3.70
N PHE A 24 -48.23 31.24 -4.14
CA PHE A 24 -48.46 30.87 -5.53
C PHE A 24 -48.83 32.09 -6.39
N HIS A 25 -48.16 32.26 -7.52
CA HIS A 25 -48.76 32.88 -8.69
C HIS A 25 -48.54 31.98 -9.91
N ILE A 26 -49.66 31.57 -10.49
CA ILE A 26 -49.80 30.77 -11.71
C ILE A 26 -49.97 31.74 -12.89
N ARG A 27 -49.56 31.27 -14.08
CA ARG A 27 -49.95 31.68 -15.45
C ARG A 27 -48.88 32.54 -16.14
N SER A 28 -48.37 32.23 -17.34
CA SER A 28 -48.79 31.33 -18.42
C SER A 28 -47.62 31.15 -19.42
N SER A 29 -47.46 29.95 -19.96
CA SER A 29 -46.63 29.58 -21.14
C SER A 29 -47.15 30.25 -22.43
N PRO A 30 -46.59 30.02 -23.65
CA PRO A 30 -45.36 29.31 -24.06
C PRO A 30 -44.53 30.05 -25.16
N ILE A 31 -43.23 29.78 -25.33
CA ILE A 31 -42.62 29.68 -26.68
C ILE A 31 -41.23 29.06 -26.67
N ALA A 32 -40.96 28.36 -27.76
CA ALA A 32 -39.84 27.47 -28.02
C ALA A 32 -38.44 28.10 -27.91
N ALA A 33 -37.55 27.36 -27.24
CA ALA A 33 -36.18 27.16 -27.68
C ALA A 33 -35.66 25.88 -27.00
N GLN A 34 -35.71 24.75 -27.71
CA GLN A 34 -34.96 23.56 -27.33
C GLN A 34 -33.47 23.92 -27.41
N VAL A 35 -32.87 24.26 -26.28
CA VAL A 35 -31.40 24.22 -26.16
C VAL A 35 -31.04 22.74 -26.09
N PRO A 36 -30.09 22.26 -26.92
CA PRO A 36 -29.76 20.84 -26.96
C PRO A 36 -29.40 20.37 -25.55
N GLN A 37 -30.05 19.28 -25.14
CA GLN A 37 -29.71 18.55 -23.94
C GLN A 37 -28.27 18.05 -24.11
N PHE A 38 -27.29 18.84 -23.66
CA PHE A 38 -25.96 18.33 -23.41
C PHE A 38 -26.08 17.50 -22.14
N THR A 39 -26.61 16.28 -22.28
CA THR A 39 -26.42 15.24 -21.28
C THR A 39 -24.90 15.01 -21.24
N PRO A 40 -24.18 15.36 -20.16
CA PRO A 40 -22.87 14.78 -20.01
C PRO A 40 -23.13 13.28 -19.93
N CYS A 41 -22.70 12.54 -20.96
CA CYS A 41 -22.63 11.10 -20.88
C CYS A 41 -21.96 10.78 -19.55
N PHE A 42 -22.55 9.83 -18.82
CA PHE A 42 -21.98 9.16 -17.67
C PHE A 42 -20.62 8.56 -18.06
N ALA A 43 -19.60 9.39 -18.20
CA ALA A 43 -18.23 8.96 -18.11
C ALA A 43 -17.96 8.91 -16.62
N GLN A 44 -18.38 7.80 -16.00
CA GLN A 44 -17.76 7.36 -14.76
C GLN A 44 -16.26 7.32 -15.07
N GLY A 45 -15.55 8.37 -14.68
CA GLY A 45 -14.10 8.42 -14.77
C GLY A 45 -13.61 7.24 -13.96
N VAL A 46 -13.20 6.17 -14.65
CA VAL A 46 -12.54 5.04 -14.04
C VAL A 46 -11.29 5.63 -13.40
N ARG A 47 -11.35 5.79 -12.09
CA ARG A 47 -10.21 6.24 -11.31
C ARG A 47 -9.24 5.07 -11.24
N LEU A 48 -8.34 5.00 -12.22
CA LEU A 48 -7.21 4.08 -12.20
C LEU A 48 -6.22 4.59 -11.15
N TYR A 49 -6.38 4.14 -9.91
CA TYR A 49 -5.36 4.30 -8.88
C TYR A 49 -4.61 2.98 -8.75
N SER A 50 -3.29 3.09 -8.84
CA SER A 50 -2.27 2.02 -8.78
C SER A 50 -2.08 1.22 -10.06
N ALA A 51 -0.87 1.34 -10.63
CA ALA A 51 -0.29 0.37 -11.55
C ALA A 51 -0.13 -1.00 -10.84
N PRO A 52 -0.02 -2.12 -11.59
CA PRO A 52 0.28 -3.40 -10.98
C PRO A 52 1.64 -3.28 -10.26
N ALA A 53 1.66 -3.51 -8.96
CA ALA A 53 2.84 -3.55 -8.12
C ALA A 53 3.65 -4.82 -8.44
N GLY A 54 4.19 -4.89 -9.66
CA GLY A 54 5.11 -5.95 -10.05
C GLY A 54 6.50 -5.56 -9.60
N LEU A 55 7.08 -6.36 -8.69
CA LEU A 55 8.44 -6.18 -8.23
C LEU A 55 9.39 -6.40 -9.42
N SER A 56 10.04 -5.34 -9.89
CA SER A 56 10.96 -5.45 -11.03
C SER A 56 12.28 -6.08 -10.57
N LYS A 57 12.91 -6.92 -11.41
CA LYS A 57 14.22 -7.54 -11.09
C LYS A 57 15.25 -6.52 -10.60
N THR A 58 15.30 -5.37 -11.26
CA THR A 58 16.19 -4.25 -10.93
C THR A 58 15.89 -3.62 -9.57
N GLU A 59 14.63 -3.63 -9.15
CA GLU A 59 14.22 -3.10 -7.84
C GLU A 59 14.57 -4.08 -6.73
N ALA A 60 14.31 -5.38 -6.92
CA ALA A 60 14.74 -6.43 -5.98
C ALA A 60 16.26 -6.37 -5.76
N GLU A 61 17.03 -6.33 -6.85
CA GLU A 61 18.49 -6.19 -6.82
C GLU A 61 18.91 -4.93 -6.08
N GLY A 62 18.27 -3.80 -6.37
CA GLY A 62 18.56 -2.52 -5.71
C GLY A 62 18.36 -2.58 -4.20
N ARG A 63 17.26 -3.19 -3.73
CA ARG A 63 16.95 -3.33 -2.30
C ARG A 63 17.92 -4.30 -1.61
N ILE A 64 18.22 -5.45 -2.21
CA ILE A 64 19.16 -6.44 -1.65
C ILE A 64 20.57 -5.86 -1.56
N VAL A 65 21.04 -5.16 -2.60
CA VAL A 65 22.34 -4.48 -2.56
C VAL A 65 22.36 -3.39 -1.48
N ASN A 66 21.23 -2.73 -1.21
CA ASN A 66 21.13 -1.76 -0.13
C ASN A 66 21.23 -2.41 1.25
N LEU A 67 20.59 -3.57 1.45
CA LEU A 67 20.74 -4.37 2.67
C LEU A 67 22.21 -4.76 2.88
N LEU A 68 22.87 -5.30 1.87
CA LEU A 68 24.28 -5.72 1.96
C LEU A 68 25.23 -4.57 2.31
N LYS A 69 24.95 -3.35 1.83
CA LYS A 69 25.71 -2.14 2.22
C LYS A 69 25.59 -1.81 3.70
N ASN A 70 24.44 -2.07 4.34
CA ASN A 70 24.29 -1.86 5.78
C ASN A 70 25.14 -2.84 6.60
N PHE A 71 25.43 -4.02 6.04
CA PHE A 71 26.30 -5.03 6.65
C PHE A 71 27.79 -4.84 6.29
N ASP A 72 28.18 -3.72 5.66
CA ASP A 72 29.53 -3.43 5.15
C ASP A 72 30.04 -4.40 4.07
N LYS A 73 29.14 -5.12 3.38
CA LYS A 73 29.50 -6.11 2.35
C LYS A 73 29.05 -5.64 0.98
N ILE A 74 30.00 -5.38 0.08
CA ILE A 74 29.73 -4.64 -1.16
C ILE A 74 30.20 -5.44 -2.37
N ASN A 75 29.32 -6.25 -2.98
CA ASN A 75 29.46 -6.64 -4.38
C ASN A 75 28.17 -7.28 -4.95
N GLY A 76 27.61 -6.72 -6.03
CA GLY A 76 26.28 -7.11 -6.55
C GLY A 76 26.19 -8.44 -7.31
N ALA A 77 27.33 -9.05 -7.65
CA ALA A 77 27.39 -10.30 -8.43
C ALA A 77 28.17 -11.41 -7.71
N SER A 78 28.34 -11.28 -6.39
CA SER A 78 29.27 -12.09 -5.62
C SER A 78 28.58 -13.26 -4.93
N HIS A 79 29.29 -14.38 -4.82
CA HIS A 79 28.90 -15.49 -3.97
C HIS A 79 29.06 -15.10 -2.50
N PHE A 80 28.02 -15.32 -1.70
CA PHE A 80 28.01 -14.99 -0.27
C PHE A 80 29.19 -15.64 0.47
N SER A 81 29.39 -16.94 0.27
CA SER A 81 30.46 -17.68 0.95
C SER A 81 31.84 -17.45 0.35
N ASN A 82 31.94 -17.42 -0.99
CA ASN A 82 33.24 -17.49 -1.68
C ASN A 82 33.86 -16.11 -1.95
N ASP A 83 33.04 -15.10 -2.25
CA ASP A 83 33.52 -13.79 -2.69
C ASP A 83 33.39 -12.74 -1.58
N LEU A 84 32.29 -12.78 -0.81
CA LEU A 84 32.06 -11.87 0.32
C LEU A 84 32.60 -12.42 1.65
N GLY A 85 32.97 -13.70 1.69
CA GLY A 85 33.43 -14.35 2.91
C GLY A 85 32.42 -14.21 4.05
N LEU A 86 31.12 -14.34 3.76
CA LEU A 86 30.11 -14.39 4.82
C LEU A 86 30.41 -15.58 5.73
N ASP A 87 30.50 -15.34 7.03
CA ASP A 87 30.47 -16.45 7.99
C ASP A 87 29.07 -17.08 7.98
N SER A 88 28.99 -18.33 8.40
CA SER A 88 27.76 -19.09 8.63
C SER A 88 26.73 -18.35 9.49
N LEU A 89 27.17 -17.42 10.35
CA LEU A 89 26.29 -16.55 11.14
C LEU A 89 25.77 -15.36 10.33
N ASP A 90 26.63 -14.72 9.53
CA ASP A 90 26.28 -13.57 8.70
C ASP A 90 25.24 -13.94 7.63
N THR A 91 25.30 -15.17 7.10
CA THR A 91 24.31 -15.67 6.14
C THR A 91 22.90 -15.72 6.74
N VAL A 92 22.77 -16.10 8.01
CA VAL A 92 21.46 -16.15 8.71
C VAL A 92 20.92 -14.74 8.91
N GLU A 93 21.77 -13.79 9.31
CA GLU A 93 21.37 -12.39 9.50
C GLU A 93 20.89 -11.75 8.18
N VAL A 94 21.60 -11.99 7.08
CA VAL A 94 21.21 -11.48 5.75
C VAL A 94 19.89 -12.09 5.28
N VAL A 95 19.67 -13.40 5.48
CA VAL A 95 18.41 -14.05 5.11
C VAL A 95 17.25 -13.47 5.91
N MET A 96 17.39 -13.33 7.22
CA MET A 96 16.36 -12.72 8.07
C MET A 96 16.06 -11.27 7.65
N ALA A 97 17.08 -10.48 7.30
CA ALA A 97 16.88 -9.11 6.82
C ALA A 97 16.15 -9.06 5.47
N ILE A 98 16.39 -10.04 4.59
CA ILE A 98 15.67 -10.18 3.31
C ILE A 98 14.20 -10.58 3.56
N GLU A 99 13.95 -11.51 4.47
CA GLU A 99 12.59 -11.90 4.87
C GLU A 99 11.77 -10.71 5.39
N GLU A 100 12.39 -9.89 6.25
CA GLU A 100 11.76 -8.68 6.79
C GLU A 100 11.52 -7.62 5.71
N GLU A 101 12.48 -7.37 4.82
CA GLU A 101 12.37 -6.36 3.76
C GLU A 101 11.24 -6.66 2.77
N PHE A 102 11.11 -7.92 2.35
CA PHE A 102 10.09 -8.34 1.38
C PHE A 102 8.83 -8.91 2.04
N SER A 103 8.78 -8.98 3.37
CA SER A 103 7.67 -9.56 4.15
C SER A 103 7.30 -10.99 3.72
N ILE A 104 8.33 -11.83 3.50
CA ILE A 104 8.20 -13.23 3.08
C ILE A 104 8.79 -14.17 4.13
N GLU A 105 8.38 -15.43 4.13
CA GLU A 105 9.01 -16.49 4.92
C GLU A 105 9.81 -17.42 3.99
N ILE A 106 11.11 -17.54 4.21
CA ILE A 106 12.00 -18.43 3.46
C ILE A 106 12.33 -19.63 4.36
N PRO A 107 11.93 -20.86 4.01
CA PRO A 107 12.28 -22.02 4.81
C PRO A 107 13.81 -22.24 4.77
N ASP A 108 14.40 -22.68 5.89
CA ASP A 108 15.84 -22.91 6.03
C ASP A 108 16.46 -23.72 4.88
N LYS A 109 15.73 -24.72 4.37
CA LYS A 109 16.18 -25.58 3.26
C LYS A 109 16.41 -24.84 1.94
N GLU A 110 15.64 -23.77 1.70
CA GLU A 110 15.77 -22.92 0.53
C GLU A 110 16.80 -21.82 0.79
N ALA A 111 16.82 -21.26 2.01
CA ALA A 111 17.83 -20.30 2.46
C ALA A 111 19.26 -20.85 2.31
N ASP A 112 19.48 -22.12 2.69
CA ASP A 112 20.76 -22.82 2.54
C ASP A 112 21.22 -22.94 1.09
N GLN A 113 20.31 -22.88 0.10
CA GLN A 113 20.64 -22.98 -1.33
C GLN A 113 20.90 -21.61 -1.97
N ILE A 114 20.56 -20.52 -1.28
CA ILE A 114 20.74 -19.14 -1.76
C ILE A 114 22.19 -18.71 -1.49
N HIS A 115 23.08 -19.08 -2.42
CA HIS A 115 24.52 -18.79 -2.31
C HIS A 115 24.97 -17.50 -3.03
N SER A 116 24.09 -16.83 -3.77
CA SER A 116 24.39 -15.60 -4.50
C SER A 116 23.21 -14.63 -4.53
N VAL A 117 23.52 -13.35 -4.76
CA VAL A 117 22.51 -12.28 -4.89
C VAL A 117 21.54 -12.58 -6.03
N GLU A 118 22.05 -13.09 -7.16
CA GLU A 118 21.20 -13.47 -8.30
C GLU A 118 20.17 -14.54 -7.93
N LYS A 119 20.56 -15.54 -7.13
CA LYS A 119 19.66 -16.60 -6.68
C LYS A 119 18.60 -16.07 -5.71
N ALA A 120 18.98 -15.16 -4.81
CA ALA A 120 18.04 -14.49 -3.92
C ALA A 120 16.98 -13.71 -4.73
N VAL A 121 17.42 -12.95 -5.73
CA VAL A 121 16.53 -12.18 -6.61
C VAL A 121 15.59 -13.09 -7.40
N GLU A 122 16.11 -14.18 -7.98
CA GLU A 122 15.28 -15.17 -8.67
C GLU A 122 14.21 -15.78 -7.75
N TYR A 123 14.58 -16.08 -6.51
CA TYR A 123 13.66 -16.62 -5.51
C TYR A 123 12.55 -15.62 -5.15
N ILE A 124 12.92 -14.35 -4.90
CA ILE A 124 11.98 -13.28 -4.56
C ILE A 124 11.01 -13.02 -5.70
N LEU A 125 11.48 -13.01 -6.95
CA LEU A 125 10.62 -12.82 -8.14
C LEU A 125 9.67 -14.00 -8.38
N ALA A 126 10.04 -15.20 -7.93
CA ALA A 126 9.17 -16.37 -8.00
C ALA A 126 8.03 -16.32 -6.97
N GLN A 127 8.19 -15.52 -5.90
CA GLN A 127 7.16 -15.36 -4.88
C GLN A 127 6.17 -14.24 -5.25
N PRO A 128 4.86 -14.56 -5.39
CA PRO A 128 3.85 -13.57 -5.75
C PRO A 128 3.54 -12.56 -4.64
N ASP A 129 3.91 -12.89 -3.39
CA ASP A 129 3.64 -12.09 -2.19
C ASP A 129 4.79 -11.14 -1.82
N ALA A 130 5.91 -11.20 -2.56
CA ALA A 130 7.04 -10.30 -2.34
C ALA A 130 6.71 -8.87 -2.81
N HIS A 131 6.96 -7.88 -1.95
CA HIS A 131 6.63 -6.46 -2.17
C HIS A 131 7.80 -5.50 -1.97
#